data_AF-A0A3B1C9P6-F1
#
_entry.id   AF-A0A3B1C9P6-F1
#
_cell.length_a   1.000
_cell.length_b   1.000
_cell.length_c   1.000
_cell.angle_alpha   90.00
_cell.angle_beta   90.00
_cell.angle_gamma   90.00
#
_symmetry.space_group_name_H-M   'P 1'
#
loop_
_entity.id
_entity.type
_entity.pdbx_description
1 polymer ?
#
loop_
_entity_poly.entity_id
_entity_poly.type
_entity_poly.pdbx_seq_one_letter_code
_entity_poly.pdbx_strand_id
1 'polypeptide(L)'
;RASPWFRHPTGIILPKRGEYMKYNPDVPPPADSSGIRIYSLDAPVARPVVPAVSSEVVRPGTDVVMCLSCHVAHGSPNEFMLRWDYDSIVSGEEGSTGCFICHTGKGE
;
A
#
# COMPACT_ATOMS: atom_id res chain seq x y z
N ARG A 1 -12.87 5.21 22.25
CA ARG A 1 -13.35 4.06 21.45
C ARG A 1 -12.12 3.39 20.86
N ALA A 2 -11.92 2.09 21.09
CA ALA A 2 -10.84 1.36 20.40
C ALA A 2 -11.24 1.17 18.92
N SER A 3 -10.25 1.18 18.03
CA SER A 3 -10.43 0.81 16.62
C SER A 3 -11.12 -0.56 16.53
N PRO A 4 -12.12 -0.76 15.64
CA PRO A 4 -12.72 -2.08 15.43
C PRO A 4 -11.74 -3.09 14.80
N TRP A 5 -10.58 -2.61 14.36
CA TRP A 5 -9.54 -3.40 13.72
C TRP A 5 -8.61 -4.00 14.78
N PHE A 6 -8.82 -5.28 15.10
CA PHE A 6 -7.90 -6.07 15.94
C PHE A 6 -6.70 -6.61 15.13
N ARG A 7 -6.78 -6.53 13.80
CA ARG A 7 -5.75 -6.92 12.83
C ARG A 7 -5.69 -5.85 11.74
N HIS A 8 -4.57 -5.75 11.04
CA HIS A 8 -4.47 -4.86 9.88
C HIS A 8 -5.56 -5.23 8.86
N PRO A 9 -6.38 -4.28 8.40
CA PRO A 9 -7.48 -4.58 7.51
C PRO A 9 -6.96 -5.02 6.13
N THR A 10 -7.58 -6.06 5.58
CA THR A 10 -7.37 -6.56 4.22
C THR A 10 -8.72 -6.83 3.56
N GLY A 11 -8.74 -6.86 2.23
CA GLY A 11 -9.99 -6.92 1.46
C GLY A 11 -10.81 -5.62 1.50
N ILE A 12 -10.21 -4.53 1.98
CA ILE A 12 -10.84 -3.20 2.04
C ILE A 12 -10.35 -2.31 0.91
N ILE A 13 -11.19 -1.37 0.49
CA ILE A 13 -10.80 -0.33 -0.46
C ILE A 13 -9.70 0.54 0.16
N LEU A 14 -8.60 0.73 -0.57
CA LEU A 14 -7.57 1.73 -0.27
C LEU A 14 -8.25 3.10 -0.21
N PRO A 15 -8.33 3.77 0.94
CA PRO A 15 -9.20 4.94 1.07
C PRO A 15 -8.76 6.12 0.19
N LYS A 16 -9.72 6.85 -0.38
CA LYS A 16 -9.46 8.11 -1.11
C LYS A 16 -9.37 9.30 -0.16
N ARG A 17 -8.58 9.20 0.90
CA ARG A 17 -8.41 10.24 1.93
C ARG A 17 -7.11 10.07 2.72
N GLY A 18 -6.67 11.14 3.37
CA GLY A 18 -5.52 11.10 4.27
C GLY A 18 -4.24 10.68 3.57
N GLU A 19 -3.39 9.94 4.27
CA GLU A 19 -2.12 9.41 3.77
C GLU A 19 -2.26 8.48 2.56
N TYR A 20 -3.34 7.72 2.46
CA TYR A 20 -3.56 6.76 1.37
C TYR A 20 -3.70 7.43 -0.02
N MET A 21 -4.03 8.73 -0.05
CA MET A 21 -3.96 9.53 -1.28
C MET A 21 -2.53 9.71 -1.80
N LYS A 22 -1.52 9.40 -0.97
CA LYS A 22 -0.11 9.50 -1.28
C LYS A 22 0.53 8.14 -1.59
N TYR A 23 -0.26 7.10 -1.84
CA TYR A 23 0.24 5.76 -2.16
C TYR A 23 1.41 5.78 -3.17
N ASN A 24 2.51 5.11 -2.85
CA ASN A 24 3.76 5.13 -3.60
C ASN A 24 4.29 6.56 -3.77
N PRO A 25 4.66 7.24 -2.67
CA PRO A 25 4.89 8.69 -2.64
C PRO A 25 5.99 9.16 -3.60
N ASP A 26 7.03 8.34 -3.82
CA ASP A 26 8.19 8.66 -4.65
C ASP A 26 7.93 8.62 -6.15
N VAL A 27 6.84 7.99 -6.57
CA VAL A 27 6.42 7.96 -7.97
C VAL A 27 5.17 8.83 -8.09
N PRO A 28 5.32 10.16 -8.29
CA PRO A 28 4.18 11.05 -8.37
C PRO A 28 3.34 10.74 -9.62
N PRO A 29 2.02 10.93 -9.55
CA PRO A 29 1.17 10.80 -10.73
C PRO A 29 1.47 11.90 -11.76
N PRO A 30 1.02 11.73 -13.02
CA PRO A 30 1.05 12.79 -14.01
C PRO A 30 0.40 14.08 -13.49
N ALA A 31 0.96 15.24 -13.88
CA ALA A 31 0.54 16.54 -13.38
C ALA A 31 -0.94 16.87 -13.67
N ASP A 32 -1.49 16.31 -14.74
CA ASP A 32 -2.90 16.46 -15.15
C ASP A 32 -3.87 15.51 -14.43
N SER A 33 -3.35 14.56 -13.64
CA SER A 33 -4.10 13.42 -13.12
C SER A 33 -3.80 13.13 -11.65
N SER A 34 -3.77 14.16 -10.80
CA SER A 34 -3.42 14.06 -9.37
C SER A 34 -4.33 13.16 -8.50
N GLY A 35 -5.48 12.73 -9.03
CA GLY A 35 -6.40 11.82 -8.36
C GLY A 35 -6.06 10.33 -8.49
N ILE A 36 -5.05 9.98 -9.30
CA ILE A 36 -4.52 8.62 -9.44
C ILE A 36 -3.15 8.52 -8.79
N ARG A 37 -2.63 7.30 -8.67
CA ARG A 37 -1.28 6.97 -8.20
C ARG A 37 -0.66 5.92 -9.12
N ILE A 38 0.64 5.71 -8.99
CA ILE A 38 1.38 4.71 -9.78
C ILE A 38 1.60 3.45 -8.95
N TYR A 39 1.30 2.31 -9.55
CA TYR A 39 1.39 0.98 -8.96
C TYR A 39 2.80 0.66 -8.48
N SER A 40 2.93 0.19 -7.24
CA SER A 40 4.18 -0.30 -6.67
C SER A 40 4.20 -1.83 -6.70
N LEU A 41 5.31 -2.40 -7.20
CA LEU A 41 5.56 -3.84 -7.10
C LEU A 41 5.99 -4.25 -5.68
N ASP A 42 6.53 -3.29 -4.92
CA ASP A 42 6.95 -3.51 -3.54
C ASP A 42 5.75 -3.54 -2.59
N ALA A 43 4.68 -2.77 -2.85
CA ALA A 43 3.41 -2.93 -2.15
C ALA A 43 2.22 -2.91 -3.14
N PRO A 44 1.90 -4.06 -3.76
CA PRO A 44 0.85 -4.14 -4.78
C PRO A 44 -0.55 -4.02 -4.18
N VAL A 45 -1.50 -3.49 -4.94
CA VAL A 45 -2.93 -3.45 -4.57
C VAL A 45 -3.75 -4.33 -5.50
N ALA A 46 -4.80 -4.96 -4.96
CA ALA A 46 -5.73 -5.74 -5.76
C ALA A 46 -6.69 -4.83 -6.54
N ARG A 47 -7.23 -5.36 -7.64
CA ARG A 47 -8.30 -4.73 -8.41
C ARG A 47 -9.64 -5.37 -8.01
N PRO A 48 -10.73 -4.60 -7.84
CA PRO A 48 -12.04 -5.16 -7.54
C PRO A 48 -12.64 -5.93 -8.73
N VAL A 49 -12.16 -5.65 -9.94
CA VAL A 49 -12.53 -6.32 -11.19
C VAL A 49 -11.24 -6.63 -11.95
N VAL A 50 -11.17 -7.81 -12.57
CA VAL A 50 -10.03 -8.19 -13.41
C VAL A 50 -10.00 -7.30 -14.66
N PRO A 51 -8.94 -6.48 -14.86
CA PRO A 51 -8.89 -5.59 -16.01
C PRO A 51 -8.59 -6.39 -17.29
N ALA A 52 -9.09 -5.93 -18.43
CA ALA A 52 -8.81 -6.55 -19.73
C ALA A 52 -7.35 -6.39 -20.18
N VAL A 53 -6.66 -5.37 -19.64
CA VAL A 53 -5.25 -5.08 -19.88
C VAL A 53 -4.56 -4.73 -18.57
N SER A 54 -3.27 -5.04 -18.46
CA SER A 54 -2.46 -4.62 -17.32
C SER A 54 -2.44 -3.10 -17.20
N SER A 55 -2.45 -2.59 -15.97
CA SER A 55 -2.44 -1.15 -15.70
C SER A 55 -1.57 -0.82 -14.50
N GLU A 56 -0.73 0.18 -14.67
CA GLU A 56 0.07 0.81 -13.60
C GLU A 56 -0.73 1.86 -12.81
N VAL A 57 -1.96 2.16 -13.19
CA VAL A 57 -2.75 3.22 -12.55
C VAL A 57 -3.43 2.68 -11.30
N VAL A 58 -3.07 3.19 -10.13
CA VAL A 58 -3.78 2.95 -8.87
C VAL A 58 -4.78 4.08 -8.60
N ARG A 59 -5.96 3.72 -8.12
CA ARG A 59 -7.10 4.60 -7.85
C ARG A 59 -7.52 4.41 -6.39
N PRO A 60 -6.98 5.23 -5.46
CA PRO A 60 -7.53 5.31 -4.11
C PRO A 60 -9.04 5.58 -4.17
N GLY A 61 -9.81 4.86 -3.37
CA GLY A 61 -11.27 4.81 -3.41
C GLY A 61 -11.83 3.69 -4.28
N THR A 62 -10.99 2.91 -4.95
CA THR A 62 -11.43 1.79 -5.81
C THR A 62 -10.57 0.54 -5.60
N ASP A 63 -9.25 0.67 -5.70
CA ASP A 63 -8.35 -0.47 -5.52
C ASP A 63 -8.34 -0.97 -4.07
N VAL A 64 -7.97 -2.22 -3.89
CA VAL A 64 -8.18 -2.97 -2.65
C VAL A 64 -6.85 -3.33 -2.02
N VAL A 65 -6.71 -3.08 -0.72
CA VAL A 65 -5.59 -3.60 0.07
C VAL A 65 -5.81 -5.10 0.27
N MET A 66 -4.83 -5.91 -0.10
CA MET A 66 -4.90 -7.38 0.03
C MET A 66 -3.78 -7.91 0.93
N CYS A 67 -3.86 -9.18 1.32
CA CYS A 67 -2.80 -9.81 2.11
C CYS A 67 -1.42 -9.67 1.43
N LEU A 68 -1.40 -9.81 0.10
CA LEU A 68 -0.18 -9.72 -0.70
C LEU A 68 0.31 -8.29 -0.91
N SER A 69 -0.39 -7.26 -0.40
CA SER A 69 0.12 -5.89 -0.39
C SER A 69 1.34 -5.76 0.50
N CYS A 70 1.43 -6.55 1.58
CA CYS A 70 2.57 -6.55 2.49
C CYS A 70 3.31 -7.89 2.56
N HIS A 71 2.63 -9.01 2.27
CA HIS A 71 3.22 -10.36 2.36
C HIS A 71 3.57 -10.96 0.99
N VAL A 72 4.48 -11.92 1.00
CA VAL A 72 4.84 -12.77 -0.15
C VAL A 72 4.23 -14.16 0.03
N ALA A 73 3.53 -14.65 -0.99
CA ALA A 73 2.71 -15.86 -0.90
C ALA A 73 3.46 -17.14 -0.53
N HIS A 74 4.70 -17.30 -0.99
CA HIS A 74 5.52 -18.52 -0.78
C HIS A 74 6.71 -18.29 0.16
N GLY A 75 6.71 -17.16 0.87
CA GLY A 75 7.79 -16.80 1.79
C GLY A 75 8.72 -15.72 1.26
N SER A 76 9.45 -15.12 2.18
CA SER A 76 10.47 -14.10 1.94
C SER A 76 11.59 -14.27 2.98
N PRO A 77 12.74 -13.59 2.81
CA PRO A 77 13.78 -13.54 3.83
C PRO A 77 13.38 -12.78 5.10
N ASN A 78 12.25 -12.08 5.10
CA ASN A 78 11.82 -11.22 6.20
C ASN A 78 10.84 -11.94 7.13
N GLU A 79 10.79 -11.53 8.39
CA GLU A 79 9.85 -12.10 9.35
C GLU A 79 8.40 -11.99 8.86
N PHE A 80 7.58 -12.96 9.26
CA PHE A 80 6.17 -13.07 8.87
C PHE A 80 5.92 -13.05 7.36
N MET A 81 6.92 -13.44 6.55
CA MET A 81 6.86 -13.43 5.08
C MET A 81 6.57 -12.04 4.49
N LEU A 82 7.03 -10.97 5.16
CA LEU A 82 6.86 -9.60 4.68
C LEU A 82 7.72 -9.33 3.44
N ARG A 83 7.27 -8.41 2.59
CA ARG A 83 8.02 -7.99 1.40
C ARG A 83 9.29 -7.20 1.71
N TRP A 84 9.32 -6.59 2.90
CA TRP A 84 10.42 -5.79 3.41
C TRP A 84 10.75 -6.21 4.84
N ASP A 85 11.97 -5.91 5.27
CA ASP A 85 12.37 -6.04 6.66
C ASP A 85 11.66 -4.93 7.46
N TYR A 86 10.64 -5.31 8.24
CA TYR A 86 9.84 -4.37 9.01
C TYR A 86 10.59 -3.79 10.21
N ASP A 87 11.57 -4.50 10.75
CA ASP A 87 12.30 -4.06 11.94
C ASP A 87 13.32 -2.98 11.61
N SER A 88 13.87 -2.98 10.39
CA SER A 88 14.72 -1.90 9.90
C SER A 88 13.95 -0.62 9.53
N ILE A 89 12.62 -0.65 9.46
CA ILE A 89 11.81 0.54 9.23
C ILE A 89 11.68 1.33 10.54
N VAL A 90 12.12 2.58 10.54
CA VAL A 90 12.06 3.47 11.71
C VAL A 90 10.94 4.51 11.52
N SER A 91 10.12 4.70 12.56
CA SER A 91 9.03 5.68 12.51
C SER A 91 9.57 7.11 12.52
N GLY A 92 9.00 7.99 11.69
CA GLY A 92 9.40 9.40 11.61
C GLY A 92 10.63 9.65 10.74
N GLU A 93 11.22 8.62 10.16
CA GLU A 93 12.11 8.79 9.01
C GLU A 93 11.29 9.09 7.76
N GLU A 94 11.78 10.00 6.93
CA GLU A 94 11.24 10.18 5.58
C GLU A 94 11.54 8.91 4.78
N GLY A 95 10.49 8.23 4.33
CA GLY A 95 10.62 7.00 3.59
C GLY A 95 9.42 6.78 2.68
N SER A 96 9.67 6.03 1.61
CA SER A 96 8.70 5.67 0.58
C SER A 96 8.65 4.17 0.34
N THR A 97 9.37 3.41 1.18
CA THR A 97 9.53 1.97 1.08
C THR A 97 8.75 1.27 2.18
N GLY A 98 8.52 -0.02 1.97
CA GLY A 98 7.77 -0.84 2.89
C GLY A 98 6.39 -0.30 3.24
N CYS A 99 6.07 -0.20 4.53
CA CYS A 99 4.76 0.32 4.96
C CYS A 99 4.55 1.79 4.57
N PHE A 100 5.64 2.57 4.38
CA PHE A 100 5.55 3.97 3.96
C PHE A 100 5.13 4.16 2.51
N ILE A 101 4.99 3.07 1.75
CA ILE A 101 4.31 3.12 0.45
C ILE A 101 2.84 3.57 0.63
N CYS A 102 2.20 3.27 1.76
CA CYS A 102 0.81 3.69 2.03
C CYS A 102 0.69 4.63 3.23
N HIS A 103 1.57 4.48 4.21
CA HIS A 103 1.49 5.13 5.51
C HIS A 103 2.54 6.22 5.69
N THR A 104 2.32 7.06 6.69
CA THR A 104 3.24 8.13 7.12
C THR A 104 3.90 7.83 8.47
N GLY A 105 3.50 6.72 9.12
CA GLY A 105 4.02 6.27 10.40
C GLY A 105 4.05 4.75 10.53
N LYS A 106 4.88 4.24 11.45
CA LYS A 106 4.93 2.81 11.81
C LYS A 106 4.01 2.55 13.00
N GLY A 107 3.22 1.49 12.94
CA GLY A 107 2.31 1.08 14.01
C GLY A 107 0.85 1.53 13.84
N GLU A 108 0.50 2.04 12.66
CA GLU A 108 -0.88 2.29 12.25
C GLU A 108 -1.64 1.01 11.86
#